data_AF-A0A1I2VZW2-F1
#
_entry.id   AF-A0A1I2VZW2-F1
#
_cell.length_a   1.000
_cell.length_b   1.000
_cell.length_c   1.000
_cell.angle_alpha   90.00
_cell.angle_beta   90.00
_cell.angle_gamma   90.00
#
_symmetry.space_group_name_H-M   'P 1'
#
loop_
_entity.id
_entity.type
_entity.pdbx_description
1 polymer ?
#
loop_
_entity_poly.entity_id
_entity_poly.type
_entity_poly.pdbx_seq_one_letter_code
_entity_poly.pdbx_strand_id
1 'polypeptide(L)'
;MEYVDETAAKIMVAARPGDSIRRIAQKIDGSYSWVYDWIERLEDAGFIRREDGVYIKKYAVRDRYYDLVAAISRAVPPSIDDGYVIPHFAGMPFAYTKIDAVYVWTHGGYQIARGHDDYPIFIQVADRDIGRWTAFFDEFGIPSRIEERPDATDYDATVSYVLFPTSGEITREWVDGNPVIPLDEAIEHMLEYRVNYEPALEMIADEYDRDIDASHEDPRLNA
;
A
#
# COMPACT_ATOMS: atom_id res chain seq x y z
N MET A 1 -20.88 -18.04 -12.17
CA MET A 1 -19.52 -17.48 -12.09
C MET A 1 -19.43 -16.28 -11.13
N GLU A 2 -20.43 -16.06 -10.27
CA GLU A 2 -20.51 -14.88 -9.40
C GLU A 2 -19.26 -14.62 -8.56
N TYR A 3 -18.67 -15.65 -7.96
CA TYR A 3 -17.49 -15.50 -7.10
C TYR A 3 -16.20 -15.23 -7.88
N VAL A 4 -16.18 -15.35 -9.20
CA VAL A 4 -15.04 -14.89 -10.02
C VAL A 4 -15.20 -13.38 -10.22
N ASP A 5 -14.93 -12.63 -9.17
CA ASP A 5 -15.08 -11.18 -9.06
C ASP A 5 -13.80 -10.56 -8.49
N GLU A 6 -13.49 -9.34 -8.92
CA GLU A 6 -12.31 -8.61 -8.48
C GLU A 6 -12.31 -8.34 -6.97
N THR A 7 -13.44 -7.92 -6.41
CA THR A 7 -13.58 -7.62 -4.98
C THR A 7 -13.42 -8.91 -4.17
N ALA A 8 -14.07 -9.99 -4.61
CA ALA A 8 -13.92 -11.29 -3.98
C ALA A 8 -12.45 -11.76 -3.97
N ALA A 9 -11.75 -11.59 -5.10
CA ALA A 9 -10.34 -11.95 -5.20
C ALA A 9 -9.47 -11.11 -4.26
N LYS A 10 -9.62 -9.77 -4.29
CA LYS A 10 -8.89 -8.83 -3.43
C LYS A 10 -9.11 -9.16 -1.94
N ILE A 11 -10.36 -9.40 -1.51
CA ILE A 11 -10.68 -9.81 -0.13
C ILE A 11 -9.96 -11.11 0.23
N MET A 12 -10.13 -12.16 -0.59
CA MET A 12 -9.59 -13.49 -0.29
C MET A 12 -8.06 -13.47 -0.19
N VAL A 13 -7.39 -12.64 -0.99
CA VAL A 13 -5.93 -12.56 -1.04
C VAL A 13 -5.35 -11.62 0.04
N ALA A 14 -5.97 -10.46 0.28
CA ALA A 14 -5.45 -9.43 1.20
C ALA A 14 -5.84 -9.66 2.67
N ALA A 15 -6.98 -10.31 2.95
CA ALA A 15 -7.47 -10.49 4.32
C ALA A 15 -6.47 -11.28 5.17
N ARG A 16 -6.22 -10.79 6.38
CA ARG A 16 -5.42 -11.48 7.40
C ARG A 16 -6.31 -11.89 8.57
N PRO A 17 -5.96 -12.99 9.27
CA PRO A 17 -6.71 -13.44 10.43
C PRO A 17 -6.98 -12.30 11.43
N GLY A 18 -8.25 -12.04 11.74
CA GLY A 18 -8.65 -11.00 12.69
C GLY A 18 -8.73 -9.59 12.12
N ASP A 19 -8.56 -9.40 10.81
CA ASP A 19 -8.84 -8.11 10.20
C ASP A 19 -10.34 -7.78 10.31
N SER A 20 -10.64 -6.51 10.62
CA SER A 20 -12.00 -6.00 10.53
C SER A 20 -12.40 -5.77 9.07
N ILE A 21 -13.71 -5.77 8.79
CA ILE A 21 -14.24 -5.44 7.45
C ILE A 21 -13.75 -4.06 7.00
N ARG A 22 -13.72 -3.08 7.91
CA ARG A 22 -13.19 -1.73 7.63
C ARG A 22 -11.72 -1.79 7.20
N ARG A 23 -10.88 -2.55 7.91
CA ARG A 23 -9.47 -2.69 7.53
C ARG A 23 -9.31 -3.37 6.18
N ILE A 24 -10.10 -4.41 5.90
CA ILE A 24 -10.08 -5.07 4.58
C ILE A 24 -10.49 -4.10 3.49
N ALA A 25 -11.58 -3.36 3.69
CA ALA A 25 -12.08 -2.36 2.74
C ALA A 25 -11.00 -1.33 2.41
N GLN A 26 -10.33 -0.80 3.41
CA GLN A 26 -9.25 0.15 3.21
C GLN A 26 -8.02 -0.46 2.50
N LYS A 27 -7.60 -1.69 2.86
CA LYS A 27 -6.47 -2.39 2.20
C LYS A 27 -6.67 -2.64 0.70
N ILE A 28 -7.91 -2.79 0.26
CA ILE A 28 -8.24 -3.15 -1.12
C ILE A 28 -8.81 -1.98 -1.93
N ASP A 29 -8.73 -0.77 -1.36
CA ASP A 29 -9.34 0.45 -1.90
C ASP A 29 -10.83 0.27 -2.24
N GLY A 30 -11.56 -0.38 -1.34
CA GLY A 30 -12.98 -0.68 -1.48
C GLY A 30 -13.85 0.14 -0.53
N SER A 31 -15.06 0.46 -0.96
CA SER A 31 -16.06 1.06 -0.06
C SER A 31 -16.48 0.05 1.02
N TYR A 32 -16.67 0.52 2.26
CA TYR A 32 -17.06 -0.34 3.37
C TYR A 32 -18.31 -1.17 3.07
N SER A 33 -19.38 -0.53 2.56
CA SER A 33 -20.64 -1.21 2.29
C SER A 33 -20.50 -2.30 1.22
N TRP A 34 -19.73 -2.04 0.17
CA TRP A 34 -19.52 -3.03 -0.89
C TRP A 34 -18.69 -4.23 -0.41
N VAL A 35 -17.64 -3.96 0.37
CA VAL A 35 -16.83 -5.02 0.97
C VAL A 35 -17.62 -5.80 2.00
N TYR A 36 -18.49 -5.14 2.77
CA TYR A 36 -19.40 -5.78 3.71
C TYR A 36 -20.31 -6.78 2.99
N ASP A 37 -20.96 -6.37 1.90
CA ASP A 37 -21.84 -7.25 1.10
C ASP A 37 -21.08 -8.47 0.55
N TRP A 38 -19.85 -8.27 0.07
CA TRP A 38 -19.01 -9.37 -0.41
C TRP A 38 -18.56 -10.31 0.71
N ILE A 39 -18.24 -9.78 1.89
CA ILE A 39 -17.92 -10.59 3.07
C ILE A 39 -19.11 -11.47 3.44
N GLU A 40 -20.35 -10.95 3.41
CA GLU A 40 -21.55 -11.78 3.65
C GLU A 40 -21.66 -12.93 2.64
N ARG A 41 -21.51 -12.64 1.34
CA ARG A 41 -21.57 -13.66 0.28
C ARG A 41 -20.49 -14.72 0.43
N LEU A 42 -19.25 -14.31 0.74
CA LEU A 42 -18.12 -15.22 0.95
C LEU A 42 -18.31 -16.09 2.20
N GLU A 43 -18.95 -15.55 3.24
CA GLU A 43 -19.29 -16.29 4.46
C GLU A 43 -20.39 -17.32 4.20
N ASP A 44 -21.48 -16.92 3.52
CA ASP A 44 -22.58 -17.80 3.15
C ASP A 44 -22.11 -18.95 2.26
N ALA A 45 -21.14 -18.69 1.36
CA ALA A 45 -20.48 -19.71 0.55
C ALA A 45 -19.48 -20.60 1.34
N GLY A 46 -19.22 -20.27 2.60
CA GLY A 46 -18.30 -20.99 3.48
C GLY A 46 -16.82 -20.81 3.15
N PHE A 47 -16.46 -19.78 2.38
CA PHE A 47 -15.07 -19.45 2.03
C PHE A 47 -14.35 -18.74 3.18
N ILE A 48 -15.09 -17.98 3.98
CA ILE A 48 -14.61 -17.30 5.17
C ILE A 48 -15.51 -17.59 6.38
N ARG A 49 -15.10 -17.11 7.55
CA ARG A 49 -15.92 -17.01 8.76
C ARG A 49 -15.72 -15.66 9.42
N ARG A 50 -16.76 -15.12 10.07
CA ARG A 50 -16.70 -13.96 10.96
C ARG A 50 -16.80 -14.39 12.42
N GLU A 51 -15.83 -13.95 13.22
CA GLU A 51 -15.86 -14.00 14.69
C GLU A 51 -15.41 -12.61 15.19
N ASP A 52 -14.26 -12.50 15.84
CA ASP A 52 -13.61 -11.24 16.21
C ASP A 52 -12.80 -10.63 15.04
N GLY A 53 -13.40 -10.67 13.84
CA GLY A 53 -12.76 -10.34 12.57
C GLY A 53 -13.00 -11.39 11.50
N VAL A 54 -12.36 -11.21 10.35
CA VAL A 54 -12.51 -12.06 9.17
C VAL A 54 -11.39 -13.10 9.13
N TYR A 55 -11.75 -14.35 8.83
CA TYR A 55 -10.81 -15.46 8.69
C TYR A 55 -11.12 -16.28 7.44
N ILE A 56 -10.09 -16.59 6.65
CA ILE A 56 -10.20 -17.50 5.51
C ILE A 56 -10.42 -18.94 6.01
N LYS A 57 -11.45 -19.62 5.50
CA LYS A 57 -11.71 -21.06 5.75
C LYS A 57 -11.19 -21.94 4.62
N LYS A 58 -11.25 -21.47 3.37
CA LYS A 58 -10.91 -22.25 2.17
C LYS A 58 -9.63 -21.72 1.52
N TYR A 59 -8.48 -22.05 2.12
CA TYR A 59 -7.17 -21.61 1.58
C TYR A 59 -6.92 -22.10 0.15
N ALA A 60 -7.35 -23.31 -0.21
CA ALA A 60 -7.25 -23.78 -1.58
C ALA A 60 -7.96 -22.86 -2.60
N VAL A 61 -9.05 -22.18 -2.20
CA VAL A 61 -9.74 -21.21 -3.06
C VAL A 61 -8.99 -19.87 -3.06
N ARG A 62 -8.55 -19.41 -1.89
CA ARG A 62 -7.68 -18.22 -1.75
C ARG A 62 -6.44 -18.31 -2.64
N ASP A 63 -5.80 -19.47 -2.68
CA ASP A 63 -4.59 -19.69 -3.47
C ASP A 63 -4.89 -19.64 -4.98
N ARG A 64 -6.06 -20.12 -5.43
CA ARG A 64 -6.47 -19.94 -6.84
C ARG A 64 -6.80 -18.50 -7.20
N TYR A 65 -7.33 -17.71 -6.27
CA TYR A 65 -7.46 -16.26 -6.48
C TYR A 65 -6.08 -15.61 -6.58
N TYR A 66 -5.15 -15.99 -5.70
CA TYR A 66 -3.78 -15.48 -5.72
C TYR A 66 -3.11 -15.77 -7.07
N ASP A 67 -3.16 -17.02 -7.54
CA ASP A 67 -2.60 -17.43 -8.84
C ASP A 67 -3.22 -16.61 -10.00
N LEU A 68 -4.53 -16.40 -9.98
CA LEU A 68 -5.24 -15.62 -11.00
C LEU A 68 -4.81 -14.15 -10.99
N VAL A 69 -4.77 -13.53 -9.80
CA VAL A 69 -4.39 -12.11 -9.66
C VAL A 69 -2.94 -11.91 -10.09
N ALA A 70 -2.01 -12.79 -9.68
CA ALA A 70 -0.62 -12.74 -10.11
C ALA A 70 -0.47 -12.90 -11.63
N ALA A 71 -1.21 -13.84 -12.24
CA ALA A 71 -1.20 -14.05 -13.68
C ALA A 71 -1.75 -12.85 -14.46
N ILE A 72 -2.81 -12.20 -13.96
CA ILE A 72 -3.36 -10.97 -14.56
C ILE A 72 -2.37 -9.82 -14.42
N SER A 73 -1.77 -9.62 -13.25
CA SER A 73 -0.77 -8.57 -12.99
C SER A 73 0.43 -8.64 -13.94
N ARG A 74 0.85 -9.85 -14.34
CA ARG A 74 1.92 -10.02 -15.34
C ARG A 74 1.50 -9.63 -16.76
N ALA A 75 0.22 -9.81 -17.09
CA ALA A 75 -0.30 -9.59 -18.42
C ALA A 75 -0.77 -8.14 -18.63
N VAL A 76 -1.22 -7.49 -17.56
CA VAL A 76 -1.75 -6.13 -17.55
C VAL A 76 -1.03 -5.36 -16.44
N PRO A 77 -0.23 -4.34 -16.77
CA PRO A 77 0.45 -3.52 -15.77
C PRO A 77 -0.54 -2.95 -14.75
N PRO A 78 -0.20 -2.98 -13.45
CA PRO A 78 -1.08 -2.46 -12.41
C PRO A 78 -1.24 -0.94 -12.52
N SER A 79 -2.41 -0.44 -12.14
CA SER A 79 -2.63 0.98 -11.94
C SER A 79 -1.86 1.50 -10.72
N ILE A 80 -1.74 2.82 -10.58
CA ILE A 80 -1.14 3.44 -9.39
C ILE A 80 -1.90 3.03 -8.12
N ASP A 81 -3.24 3.00 -8.18
CA ASP A 81 -4.08 2.60 -7.05
C ASP A 81 -3.86 1.13 -6.68
N ASP A 82 -3.79 0.23 -7.67
CA ASP A 82 -3.43 -1.17 -7.43
C ASP A 82 -2.02 -1.31 -6.83
N GLY A 83 -1.10 -0.38 -7.14
CA GLY A 83 0.22 -0.30 -6.53
C GLY A 83 0.18 -0.16 -5.01
N TYR A 84 -0.85 0.49 -4.43
CA TYR A 84 -0.99 0.54 -2.97
C TYR A 84 -1.75 -0.67 -2.39
N VAL A 85 -2.41 -1.47 -3.23
CA VAL A 85 -3.14 -2.68 -2.82
C VAL A 85 -2.25 -3.93 -2.86
N ILE A 86 -1.43 -4.08 -3.91
CA ILE A 86 -0.65 -5.29 -4.19
C ILE A 86 0.24 -5.75 -3.04
N PRO A 87 0.98 -4.88 -2.30
CA PRO A 87 1.83 -5.32 -1.20
C PRO A 87 1.05 -6.05 -0.09
N HIS A 88 -0.25 -5.77 0.05
CA HIS A 88 -1.09 -6.49 1.01
C HIS A 88 -1.25 -7.97 0.65
N PHE A 89 -1.15 -8.35 -0.64
CA PHE A 89 -1.30 -9.74 -1.09
C PHE A 89 -0.16 -10.65 -0.64
N ALA A 90 1.03 -10.09 -0.43
CA ALA A 90 2.23 -10.81 0.00
C ALA A 90 2.07 -11.50 1.36
N GLY A 91 1.23 -10.92 2.24
CA GLY A 91 1.02 -11.43 3.60
C GLY A 91 2.24 -11.30 4.51
N MET A 92 3.22 -10.51 4.08
CA MET A 92 4.41 -10.16 4.83
C MET A 92 4.24 -8.77 5.45
N PRO A 93 4.83 -8.51 6.63
CA PRO A 93 4.88 -7.16 7.17
C PRO A 93 5.66 -6.21 6.25
N PHE A 94 5.13 -5.00 6.08
CA PHE A 94 5.80 -3.84 5.46
C PHE A 94 5.20 -2.55 6.05
N ALA A 95 5.83 -1.42 5.70
CA ALA A 95 5.30 -0.09 5.91
C ALA A 95 5.70 0.82 4.72
N TYR A 96 4.81 1.68 4.25
CA TYR A 96 5.18 2.76 3.32
C TYR A 96 6.18 3.70 4.00
N THR A 97 7.22 4.10 3.27
CA THR A 97 8.34 4.89 3.78
C THR A 97 8.69 6.02 2.80
N LYS A 98 9.58 6.93 3.21
CA LYS A 98 10.05 8.06 2.40
C LYS A 98 8.86 8.85 1.84
N ILE A 99 8.84 9.13 0.54
CA ILE A 99 7.78 9.90 -0.11
C ILE A 99 6.40 9.22 -0.03
N ASP A 100 6.31 7.89 0.01
CA ASP A 100 5.02 7.19 0.18
C ASP A 100 4.48 7.31 1.60
N ALA A 101 5.35 7.44 2.61
CA ALA A 101 4.89 7.75 3.95
C ALA A 101 4.27 9.16 4.01
N VAL A 102 4.89 10.13 3.34
CA VAL A 102 4.34 11.49 3.23
C VAL A 102 3.00 11.48 2.50
N TYR A 103 2.90 10.75 1.38
CA TYR A 103 1.65 10.57 0.64
C TYR A 103 0.54 10.01 1.54
N VAL A 104 0.84 8.95 2.30
CA VAL A 104 -0.14 8.32 3.20
C VAL A 104 -0.54 9.25 4.35
N TRP A 105 0.42 9.88 5.04
CA TRP A 105 0.14 10.77 6.18
C TRP A 105 -0.60 12.04 5.80
N THR A 106 -0.45 12.52 4.55
CA THR A 106 -1.19 13.66 4.01
C THR A 106 -2.52 13.27 3.35
N HIS A 107 -2.98 12.01 3.48
CA HIS A 107 -4.18 11.49 2.82
C HIS A 107 -4.20 11.74 1.31
N GLY A 108 -3.02 11.66 0.69
CA GLY A 108 -2.80 11.93 -0.72
C GLY A 108 -2.72 13.40 -1.12
N GLY A 109 -2.77 14.32 -0.15
CA GLY A 109 -2.64 15.76 -0.37
C GLY A 109 -1.28 16.20 -0.89
N TYR A 110 -0.25 15.37 -0.73
CA TYR A 110 1.10 15.68 -1.19
C TYR A 110 1.72 14.57 -2.05
N GLN A 111 2.12 14.95 -3.28
CA GLN A 111 2.91 14.14 -4.21
C GLN A 111 3.88 15.03 -4.98
N ILE A 112 5.18 14.70 -4.98
CA ILE A 112 6.20 15.39 -5.81
C ILE A 112 6.88 14.40 -6.77
N ALA A 113 7.18 14.88 -7.98
CA ALA A 113 8.10 14.27 -8.95
C ALA A 113 7.81 12.81 -9.35
N ARG A 114 6.54 12.41 -9.34
CA ARG A 114 6.07 11.15 -9.94
C ARG A 114 5.42 11.45 -11.28
N GLY A 115 5.96 10.87 -12.35
CA GLY A 115 5.33 10.93 -13.66
C GLY A 115 4.21 9.88 -13.73
N HIS A 116 3.20 10.12 -14.56
CA HIS A 116 2.15 9.13 -14.82
C HIS A 116 2.72 7.79 -15.34
N ASP A 117 3.92 7.81 -15.93
CA ASP A 117 4.56 6.66 -16.56
C ASP A 117 5.78 6.13 -15.76
N ASP A 118 6.09 6.71 -14.60
CA ASP A 118 7.19 6.30 -13.71
C ASP A 118 6.84 6.62 -12.25
N TYR A 119 6.29 5.61 -11.57
CA TYR A 119 5.71 5.69 -10.23
C TYR A 119 6.34 4.63 -9.30
N PRO A 120 7.53 4.90 -8.74
CA PRO A 120 8.14 4.04 -7.72
C PRO A 120 7.43 4.19 -6.36
N ILE A 121 7.10 3.05 -5.75
CA ILE A 121 6.51 2.94 -4.42
C ILE A 121 7.56 2.41 -3.44
N PHE A 122 7.78 3.15 -2.36
CA PHE A 122 8.83 2.93 -1.37
C PHE A 122 8.23 2.22 -0.17
N ILE A 123 8.71 1.01 0.09
CA ILE A 123 8.29 0.22 1.25
C ILE A 123 9.47 -0.19 2.11
N GLN A 124 9.32 -0.04 3.42
CA GLN A 124 10.21 -0.62 4.41
C GLN A 124 9.81 -2.08 4.63
N VAL A 125 10.80 -2.97 4.58
CA VAL A 125 10.66 -4.42 4.74
C VAL A 125 11.70 -4.97 5.72
N ALA A 126 11.45 -6.12 6.32
CA ALA A 126 12.44 -6.76 7.19
C ALA A 126 13.58 -7.33 6.34
N ASP A 127 14.83 -7.10 6.73
CA ASP A 127 16.02 -7.56 5.99
C ASP A 127 15.98 -9.09 5.69
N ARG A 128 15.57 -9.87 6.69
CA ARG A 128 15.38 -11.33 6.57
C ARG A 128 14.35 -11.76 5.52
N ASP A 129 13.43 -10.87 5.14
CA ASP A 129 12.33 -11.15 4.21
C ASP A 129 12.56 -10.53 2.81
N ILE A 130 13.68 -9.83 2.55
CA ILE A 130 13.98 -9.21 1.24
C ILE A 130 13.80 -10.22 0.10
N GLY A 131 14.42 -11.39 0.19
CA GLY A 131 14.34 -12.40 -0.86
C GLY A 131 12.92 -12.87 -1.14
N ARG A 132 12.04 -12.87 -0.12
CA ARG A 132 10.62 -13.21 -0.28
C ARG A 132 9.84 -12.08 -0.94
N TRP A 133 10.16 -10.82 -0.61
CA TRP A 133 9.57 -9.64 -1.27
C TRP A 133 9.97 -9.56 -2.74
N THR A 134 11.23 -9.77 -3.07
CA THR A 134 11.68 -9.84 -4.47
C THR A 134 10.97 -10.95 -5.23
N ALA A 135 10.91 -12.16 -4.67
CA ALA A 135 10.19 -13.28 -5.29
C ALA A 135 8.69 -12.98 -5.49
N PHE A 136 8.05 -12.29 -4.54
CA PHE A 136 6.65 -11.86 -4.65
C PHE A 136 6.45 -10.87 -5.81
N PHE A 137 7.26 -9.82 -5.92
CA PHE A 137 7.11 -8.87 -7.03
C PHE A 137 7.47 -9.50 -8.38
N ASP A 138 8.49 -10.37 -8.42
CA ASP A 138 8.81 -11.17 -9.59
C ASP A 138 7.63 -12.06 -10.00
N GLU A 139 6.90 -12.63 -9.03
CA GLU A 139 5.69 -13.44 -9.24
C GLU A 139 4.56 -12.63 -9.89
N PHE A 140 4.43 -11.36 -9.53
CA PHE A 140 3.44 -10.43 -10.07
C PHE A 140 3.89 -9.74 -11.37
N GLY A 141 5.15 -9.93 -11.77
CA GLY A 141 5.75 -9.28 -12.94
C GLY A 141 6.01 -7.79 -12.74
N ILE A 142 6.19 -7.34 -11.49
CA ILE A 142 6.39 -5.93 -11.17
C ILE A 142 7.87 -5.67 -10.87
N PRO A 143 8.52 -4.69 -11.52
CA PRO A 143 9.90 -4.37 -11.22
C PRO A 143 10.10 -3.98 -9.76
N SER A 144 11.17 -4.51 -9.14
CA SER A 144 11.60 -4.09 -7.81
C SER A 144 13.12 -3.96 -7.70
N ARG A 145 13.56 -3.10 -6.77
CA ARG A 145 14.96 -2.85 -6.44
C ARG A 145 15.14 -2.63 -4.94
N ILE A 146 16.34 -2.88 -4.44
CA ILE A 146 16.69 -2.68 -3.03
C ILE A 146 17.42 -1.35 -2.92
N GLU A 147 16.92 -0.43 -2.08
CA GLU A 147 17.46 0.90 -1.74
C GLU A 147 17.67 1.90 -2.91
N GLU A 148 17.73 1.43 -4.15
CA GLU A 148 17.94 2.24 -5.34
C GLU A 148 16.66 2.29 -6.18
N ARG A 149 16.30 3.48 -6.67
CA ARG A 149 15.20 3.63 -7.64
C ARG A 149 15.61 2.94 -8.95
N PRO A 150 14.76 2.08 -9.55
CA PRO A 150 14.98 1.61 -10.92
C PRO A 150 15.12 2.81 -11.88
N ASP A 151 15.99 2.71 -12.90
CA ASP A 151 15.98 3.72 -13.96
C ASP A 151 14.65 3.61 -14.73
N ALA A 152 13.99 4.74 -14.96
CA ALA A 152 12.70 4.78 -15.66
C ALA A 152 12.81 4.22 -17.10
N THR A 153 14.01 4.17 -17.66
CA THR A 153 14.29 3.61 -18.98
C THR A 153 14.54 2.10 -18.97
N ASP A 154 14.73 1.48 -17.79
CA ASP A 154 15.03 0.05 -17.68
C ASP A 154 13.77 -0.82 -17.90
N TYR A 155 12.57 -0.26 -17.74
CA TYR A 155 11.31 -0.99 -17.77
C TYR A 155 10.16 -0.15 -18.36
N ASP A 156 9.32 -0.78 -19.17
CA ASP A 156 8.05 -0.20 -19.66
C ASP A 156 6.93 -0.50 -18.65
N ALA A 157 7.07 0.02 -17.43
CA ALA A 157 6.17 -0.23 -16.31
C ALA A 157 5.88 1.05 -15.52
N THR A 158 4.59 1.39 -15.40
CA THR A 158 4.15 2.55 -14.60
C THR A 158 4.50 2.42 -13.13
N VAL A 159 4.27 1.24 -12.53
CA VAL A 159 4.50 1.00 -11.09
C VAL A 159 5.74 0.13 -10.89
N SER A 160 6.60 0.54 -9.97
CA SER A 160 7.73 -0.26 -9.48
C SER A 160 7.87 -0.14 -7.96
N TYR A 161 8.62 -1.04 -7.33
CA TYR A 161 8.86 -0.99 -5.88
C TYR A 161 10.33 -0.78 -5.53
N VAL A 162 10.57 0.07 -4.54
CA VAL A 162 11.87 0.23 -3.89
C VAL A 162 11.78 -0.30 -2.47
N LEU A 163 12.58 -1.32 -2.17
CA LEU A 163 12.59 -2.03 -0.90
C LEU A 163 13.68 -1.44 -0.01
N PHE A 164 13.29 -0.93 1.15
CA PHE A 164 14.21 -0.44 2.18
C PHE A 164 14.28 -1.45 3.33
N PRO A 165 15.34 -2.27 3.40
CA PRO A 165 15.46 -3.25 4.45
C PRO A 165 15.74 -2.61 5.79
N THR A 166 15.10 -3.12 6.84
CA THR A 166 15.40 -2.76 8.23
C THR A 166 15.86 -4.00 9.01
N SER A 167 16.85 -3.79 9.87
CA SER A 167 17.40 -4.82 10.76
C SER A 167 16.51 -5.08 11.99
N GLY A 168 15.63 -4.13 12.32
CA GLY A 168 14.68 -4.21 13.44
C GLY A 168 13.33 -4.81 13.08
N GLU A 169 12.42 -4.83 14.04
CA GLU A 169 11.00 -5.08 13.74
C GLU A 169 10.43 -3.89 12.98
N ILE A 170 9.59 -4.18 11.97
CA ILE A 170 8.86 -3.12 11.25
C ILE A 170 7.82 -2.53 12.21
N THR A 171 8.08 -1.31 12.67
CA THR A 171 7.09 -0.51 13.38
C THR A 171 6.21 0.17 12.34
N ARG A 172 4.90 0.05 12.49
CA ARG A 172 3.95 0.63 11.53
C ARG A 172 2.71 1.15 12.23
N GLU A 173 2.24 2.28 11.74
CA GLU A 173 0.91 2.82 12.01
C GLU A 173 -0.01 2.48 10.84
N TRP A 174 -1.32 2.63 11.04
CA TRP A 174 -2.31 2.36 10.00
C TRP A 174 -3.11 3.63 9.73
N VAL A 175 -2.94 4.18 8.53
CA VAL A 175 -3.69 5.35 8.04
C VAL A 175 -4.46 4.90 6.81
N ASP A 176 -5.78 4.97 6.88
CA ASP A 176 -6.67 4.55 5.78
C ASP A 176 -6.31 3.19 5.16
N GLY A 177 -5.98 2.21 6.01
CA GLY A 177 -5.64 0.83 5.62
C GLY A 177 -4.23 0.63 5.08
N ASN A 178 -3.45 1.69 4.95
CA ASN A 178 -2.06 1.65 4.54
C ASN A 178 -1.15 1.55 5.77
N PRO A 179 -0.31 0.50 5.88
CA PRO A 179 0.72 0.45 6.91
C PRO A 179 1.81 1.45 6.53
N VAL A 180 2.15 2.35 7.44
CA VAL A 180 3.11 3.43 7.19
C VAL A 180 4.09 3.53 8.35
N ILE A 181 5.32 3.98 8.09
CA ILE A 181 6.27 4.28 9.18
C ILE A 181 5.65 5.31 10.15
N PRO A 182 6.06 5.31 11.43
CA PRO A 182 5.52 6.24 12.42
C PRO A 182 5.56 7.70 11.96
N LEU A 183 4.59 8.51 12.40
CA LEU A 183 4.49 9.90 11.99
C LEU A 183 5.77 10.70 12.28
N ASP A 184 6.38 10.46 13.45
CA ASP A 184 7.63 11.13 13.82
C ASP A 184 8.78 10.77 12.86
N GLU A 185 8.89 9.51 12.42
CA GLU A 185 9.90 9.08 11.43
C GLU A 185 9.64 9.71 10.05
N ALA A 186 8.37 9.85 9.66
CA ALA A 186 8.00 10.56 8.44
C ALA A 186 8.36 12.05 8.51
N ILE A 187 8.12 12.71 9.65
CA ILE A 187 8.50 14.12 9.90
C ILE A 187 10.01 14.30 9.83
N GLU A 188 10.78 13.40 10.47
CA GLU A 188 12.26 13.43 10.39
C GLU A 188 12.74 13.37 8.93
N HIS A 189 12.17 12.48 8.12
CA HIS A 189 12.47 12.41 6.69
C HIS A 189 12.12 13.71 5.95
N MET A 190 10.93 14.28 6.21
CA MET A 190 10.51 15.53 5.58
C MET A 190 11.44 16.69 5.95
N LEU A 191 11.88 16.78 7.22
CA LEU A 191 12.82 17.81 7.68
C LEU A 191 14.22 17.65 7.08
N GLU A 192 14.70 16.41 6.92
CA GLU A 192 16.00 16.13 6.26
C GLU A 192 16.02 16.66 4.81
N TYR A 193 14.90 16.53 4.09
CA TYR A 193 14.74 16.94 2.70
C TYR A 193 13.75 18.11 2.54
N ARG A 194 13.75 19.02 3.52
CA ARG A 194 12.73 20.06 3.70
C ARG A 194 12.42 20.89 2.46
N VAL A 195 13.41 21.22 1.64
CA VAL A 195 13.22 21.97 0.39
C VAL A 195 12.16 21.34 -0.51
N ASN A 196 12.05 20.01 -0.51
CA ASN A 196 11.02 19.32 -1.27
C ASN A 196 9.70 19.33 -0.49
N TYR A 197 9.74 19.05 0.81
CA TYR A 197 8.57 18.74 1.63
C TYR A 197 7.93 19.90 2.41
N GLU A 198 8.32 21.16 2.18
CA GLU A 198 7.74 22.32 2.88
C GLU A 198 6.20 22.33 2.89
N PRO A 199 5.49 22.10 1.76
CA PRO A 199 4.02 22.05 1.77
C PRO A 199 3.46 20.86 2.55
N ALA A 200 4.16 19.72 2.53
CA ALA A 200 3.74 18.55 3.31
C ALA A 200 3.89 18.78 4.81
N LEU A 201 4.99 19.44 5.22
CA LEU A 201 5.23 19.78 6.62
C LEU A 201 4.15 20.71 7.18
N GLU A 202 3.67 21.67 6.39
CA GLU A 202 2.53 22.52 6.75
C GLU A 202 1.24 21.71 6.93
N MET A 203 0.90 20.83 5.97
CA MET A 203 -0.28 19.95 6.09
C MET A 203 -0.22 19.07 7.35
N ILE A 204 0.96 18.54 7.68
CA ILE A 204 1.16 17.71 8.86
C ILE A 204 1.07 18.51 10.16
N ALA A 205 1.59 19.74 10.17
CA ALA A 205 1.48 20.64 11.33
C ALA A 205 0.00 20.90 11.67
N ASP A 206 -0.81 21.19 10.65
CA ASP A 206 -2.23 21.49 10.78
C ASP A 206 -3.06 20.25 11.17
N GLU A 207 -2.90 19.13 10.45
CA GLU A 207 -3.72 17.92 10.64
C GLU A 207 -3.44 17.22 11.97
N TYR A 208 -2.17 17.22 12.41
CA TYR A 208 -1.73 16.44 13.57
C TYR A 208 -1.29 17.30 14.77
N ASP A 209 -1.59 18.60 14.77
CA ASP A 209 -1.27 19.57 15.84
C ASP A 209 0.21 19.48 16.26
N ARG A 210 1.11 19.52 15.27
CA ARG A 210 2.56 19.43 15.48
C ARG A 210 3.20 20.81 15.43
N ASP A 211 4.06 21.11 16.41
CA ASP A 211 4.86 22.33 16.45
C ASP A 211 6.01 22.26 15.42
N ILE A 212 5.67 22.51 14.17
CA ILE A 212 6.60 22.54 13.03
C ILE A 212 6.50 23.93 12.42
N ASP A 213 7.60 24.68 12.45
CA ASP A 213 7.71 25.97 11.76
C ASP A 213 7.82 25.71 10.26
N ALA A 214 6.70 25.52 9.57
CA ALA A 214 6.58 25.35 8.12
C ALA A 214 5.46 26.25 7.59
N SER A 215 5.71 26.91 6.47
CA SER A 215 4.72 27.76 5.79
C SER A 215 4.97 27.76 4.30
N HIS A 216 3.97 27.42 3.49
CA HIS A 216 4.04 27.50 2.05
C HIS A 216 3.08 28.58 1.51
N GLU A 217 3.61 29.59 0.81
CA GLU A 217 2.76 30.49 0.03
C GLU A 217 2.25 29.76 -1.21
N ASP A 218 1.01 29.26 -1.19
CA ASP A 218 0.36 28.74 -2.40
C ASP A 218 0.07 29.92 -3.37
N PRO A 219 0.73 29.98 -4.55
CA PRO A 219 0.49 31.05 -5.51
C PRO A 219 -0.96 31.08 -6.04
N ARG A 220 -1.72 29.99 -5.87
CA ARG A 220 -3.13 29.88 -6.28
C ARG A 220 -4.09 30.52 -5.28
N LEU A 221 -3.67 30.76 -4.05
CA LEU A 221 -4.47 31.47 -3.04
C LEU A 221 -4.36 33.01 -3.18
N ASN A 222 -3.42 33.48 -4.00
CA ASN A 222 -3.17 34.90 -4.27
C ASN A 222 -3.63 35.35 -5.68
N ALA A 223 -4.45 34.55 -6.37
CA ALA A 223 -4.92 34.80 -7.74
C ALA A 223 -6.43 35.07 -7.82
#